data_AF-A0A0S2Q4M9-F1
#
_entry.id   AF-A0A0S2Q4M9-F1
#
_cell.length_a   1.000
_cell.length_b   1.000
_cell.length_c   1.000
_cell.angle_alpha   90.00
_cell.angle_beta   90.00
_cell.angle_gamma   90.00
#
_symmetry.space_group_name_H-M   'P 1'
#
loop_
_entity.id
_entity.type
_entity.pdbx_description
1 polymer ?
#
loop_
_entity_poly.entity_id
_entity_poly.type
_entity_poly.pdbx_seq_one_letter_code
_entity_poly.pdbx_strand_id
1 'polypeptide(L)'
;AILIIAAGTGEFEAGISKDGQTREHALLAFTLGVRQLIVAVNKMDTTKWSEERFNEIIKETTNFIKKVGYNPKSVAFVPISG
;
A
#
# COMPACT_ATOMS: atom_id res chain seq x y z
N ALA A 1 11.29 4.48 1.91
CA ALA A 1 11.00 3.11 1.42
C ALA A 1 9.90 3.18 0.39
N ILE A 2 9.88 2.25 -0.57
CA ILE A 2 8.78 2.12 -1.53
C ILE A 2 8.03 0.84 -1.19
N LEU A 3 6.73 0.96 -0.97
CA LEU A 3 5.84 -0.16 -0.70
C LEU A 3 5.06 -0.46 -1.99
N ILE A 4 5.15 -1.69 -2.49
CA ILE A 4 4.43 -2.10 -3.69
C ILE A 4 3.21 -2.91 -3.26
N ILE A 5 2.04 -2.53 -3.77
CA ILE A 5 0.75 -3.18 -3.49
C ILE A 5 0.13 -3.59 -4.82
N ALA A 6 -0.35 -4.82 -4.94
CA ALA A 6 -1.08 -5.25 -6.12
C ALA A 6 -2.53 -4.75 -6.10
N ALA A 7 -3.03 -4.26 -7.24
CA ALA A 7 -4.41 -3.80 -7.37
C ALA A 7 -5.44 -4.94 -7.48
N GLY A 8 -4.98 -6.13 -7.89
CA GLY A 8 -5.83 -7.30 -8.14
C GLY A 8 -6.64 -7.71 -6.91
N THR A 9 -7.91 -8.06 -7.14
CA THR A 9 -8.79 -8.60 -6.10
C THR A 9 -8.27 -9.96 -5.63
N GLY A 10 -8.10 -10.15 -4.33
CA GLY A 10 -7.46 -11.29 -3.69
C GLY A 10 -5.98 -11.04 -3.36
N GLU A 11 -5.20 -10.51 -4.32
CA GLU A 11 -3.78 -10.19 -4.10
C GLU A 11 -3.60 -9.03 -3.13
N PHE A 12 -4.44 -8.00 -3.25
CA PHE A 12 -4.46 -6.87 -2.34
C PHE A 12 -4.72 -7.33 -0.90
N GLU A 13 -5.80 -8.07 -0.70
CA GLU A 13 -6.29 -8.52 0.60
C GLU A 13 -5.29 -9.49 1.27
N ALA A 14 -4.65 -10.36 0.50
CA ALA A 14 -3.57 -11.22 0.97
C ALA A 14 -2.36 -10.39 1.45
N GLY A 15 -1.97 -9.35 0.70
CA GLY A 15 -0.84 -8.49 1.02
C GLY A 15 -1.04 -7.65 2.28
N ILE A 16 -2.24 -7.12 2.50
CA ILE A 16 -2.57 -6.30 3.69
C ILE A 16 -3.09 -7.11 4.89
N SER A 17 -3.16 -8.44 4.75
CA SER A 17 -3.59 -9.34 5.82
C SER A 17 -2.67 -9.26 7.05
N LYS A 18 -3.12 -9.80 8.19
CA LYS A 18 -2.35 -9.72 9.44
C LYS A 18 -0.97 -10.37 9.32
N ASP A 19 -0.88 -11.44 8.55
CA ASP A 19 0.32 -12.23 8.24
C ASP A 19 0.92 -11.85 6.88
N GLY A 20 0.46 -10.75 6.29
CA GLY A 20 0.89 -10.28 4.99
C GLY A 20 2.30 -9.69 5.04
N GLN A 21 3.13 -10.07 4.06
CA GLN A 21 4.52 -9.59 3.91
C GLN A 21 4.60 -8.05 3.80
N THR A 22 3.65 -7.42 3.11
CA THR A 22 3.60 -5.96 2.95
C THR A 22 3.49 -5.25 4.29
N ARG A 23 2.81 -5.88 5.25
CA ARG A 23 2.63 -5.34 6.60
C ARG A 23 3.90 -5.43 7.43
N GLU A 24 4.56 -6.57 7.39
CA GLU A 24 5.81 -6.79 8.11
C GLU A 24 6.91 -5.86 7.60
N HIS A 25 7.07 -5.75 6.29
CA HIS A 25 8.07 -4.86 5.69
C HIS A 25 7.83 -3.37 6.02
N ALA A 26 6.57 -2.91 6.04
CA ALA A 26 6.25 -1.54 6.41
C ALA A 26 6.58 -1.24 7.88
N LEU A 27 6.31 -2.20 8.77
CA LEU A 27 6.65 -2.09 10.20
C LEU A 27 8.17 -2.09 10.41
N LEU A 28 8.89 -3.01 9.78
CA LEU A 28 10.36 -3.06 9.85
C LEU A 28 11.00 -1.78 9.31
N ALA A 29 10.51 -1.24 8.19
CA ALA A 29 10.99 0.04 7.69
C ALA A 29 10.81 1.17 8.71
N PHE A 30 9.67 1.18 9.43
CA PHE A 30 9.39 2.19 10.44
C PHE A 30 10.31 2.05 11.66
N THR A 31 10.52 0.82 12.15
CA THR A 31 11.42 0.57 13.30
C THR A 31 12.88 0.88 12.98
N LEU A 32 13.30 0.73 11.72
CA LEU A 32 14.61 1.12 11.23
C LEU A 32 14.77 2.64 11.01
N GLY A 33 13.73 3.45 11.29
CA GLY A 33 13.78 4.90 11.22
C GLY A 33 13.43 5.51 9.86
N VAL A 34 12.90 4.72 8.92
CA VAL A 34 12.42 5.26 7.64
C VAL A 34 11.12 6.02 7.88
N ARG A 35 11.17 7.35 7.73
CA ARG A 35 9.99 8.22 7.92
C ARG A 35 9.25 8.56 6.63
N GLN A 36 9.93 8.42 5.49
CA GLN A 36 9.33 8.66 4.17
C GLN A 36 8.93 7.34 3.53
N LEU A 37 7.65 7.23 3.20
CA LEU A 37 7.04 6.06 2.56
C LEU A 37 6.30 6.52 1.31
N ILE A 38 6.52 5.81 0.21
CA ILE A 38 5.76 5.96 -1.03
C ILE A 38 5.06 4.63 -1.28
N VAL A 39 3.77 4.67 -1.60
CA VAL A 39 2.98 3.48 -1.94
C VAL A 39 2.76 3.47 -3.44
N ALA A 40 3.25 2.42 -4.11
CA ALA A 40 3.02 2.16 -5.51
C ALA A 40 1.96 1.06 -5.67
N VAL A 41 0.85 1.38 -6.32
CA VAL A 41 -0.23 0.43 -6.60
C VAL A 41 0.00 -0.15 -7.99
N ASN A 42 0.49 -1.38 -8.06
CA ASN A 42 0.89 -2.08 -9.28
C ASN A 42 -0.24 -2.95 -9.86
N LYS A 43 -0.09 -3.37 -11.12
CA LYS A 43 -1.07 -4.16 -11.88
C LYS A 43 -2.42 -3.45 -12.08
N MET A 44 -2.42 -2.12 -12.19
CA MET A 44 -3.65 -1.35 -12.41
C MET A 44 -4.35 -1.67 -13.74
N ASP A 45 -3.65 -2.25 -14.70
CA ASP A 45 -4.21 -2.82 -15.93
C ASP A 45 -5.23 -3.94 -15.64
N THR A 46 -5.00 -4.78 -14.62
CA THR A 46 -5.90 -5.89 -14.26
C THR A 46 -7.25 -5.41 -13.72
N THR A 47 -7.28 -4.19 -13.16
CA THR A 47 -8.49 -3.54 -12.65
C THR A 47 -9.04 -2.52 -13.65
N LYS A 48 -8.57 -2.53 -14.90
CA LYS A 48 -8.94 -1.59 -15.97
C LYS A 48 -8.77 -0.13 -15.55
N TRP A 49 -7.75 0.16 -14.72
CA TRP A 49 -7.51 1.48 -14.16
C TRP A 49 -8.74 2.07 -13.44
N SER A 50 -9.53 1.21 -12.79
CA SER A 50 -10.70 1.63 -12.02
C SER A 50 -10.30 2.58 -10.88
N GLU A 51 -10.82 3.80 -10.94
CA GLU A 51 -10.62 4.81 -9.90
C GLU A 51 -11.26 4.37 -8.56
N GLU A 52 -12.43 3.72 -8.61
CA GLU A 52 -13.09 3.18 -7.42
C GLU A 52 -12.19 2.16 -6.69
N ARG A 53 -11.60 1.22 -7.44
CA ARG A 53 -10.69 0.22 -6.84
C ARG A 53 -9.43 0.88 -6.29
N PHE A 54 -8.87 1.86 -7.00
CA PHE A 54 -7.71 2.60 -6.51
C PHE A 54 -8.02 3.37 -5.22
N ASN A 55 -9.16 4.05 -5.15
CA ASN A 55 -9.60 4.78 -3.96
C ASN A 55 -9.87 3.85 -2.77
N GLU A 56 -10.43 2.66 -2.99
CA GLU A 56 -10.58 1.62 -1.97
C GLU A 56 -9.22 1.21 -1.39
N ILE A 57 -8.25 0.92 -2.27
CA ILE A 57 -6.88 0.54 -1.89
C ILE A 57 -6.21 1.66 -1.10
N ILE A 58 -6.33 2.92 -1.54
CA ILE A 58 -5.78 4.08 -0.82
C ILE A 58 -6.37 4.15 0.59
N LYS A 59 -7.68 3.99 0.73
CA LYS A 59 -8.38 4.11 2.01
C LYS A 59 -7.92 3.02 3.00
N GLU A 60 -7.89 1.78 2.55
CA GLU A 60 -7.43 0.64 3.37
C GLU A 60 -5.94 0.76 3.70
N THR A 61 -5.10 1.10 2.73
CA THR A 61 -3.67 1.29 2.94
C THR A 61 -3.39 2.47 3.88
N THR A 62 -4.17 3.54 3.79
CA THR A 62 -4.09 4.71 4.70
C THR A 62 -4.38 4.31 6.14
N ASN A 63 -5.43 3.52 6.37
CA ASN A 63 -5.74 2.98 7.70
C ASN A 63 -4.61 2.08 8.20
N PHE A 64 -4.02 1.28 7.31
CA PHE A 64 -2.92 0.39 7.61
C PHE A 64 -1.65 1.15 8.04
N ILE A 65 -1.13 2.06 7.21
CA ILE A 65 0.10 2.82 7.51
C ILE A 65 -0.05 3.70 8.75
N LYS A 66 -1.27 4.19 9.03
CA LYS A 66 -1.58 4.93 10.25
C LYS A 66 -1.45 4.07 11.50
N LYS A 67 -1.84 2.78 11.44
CA LYS A 67 -1.63 1.82 12.55
C LYS A 67 -0.15 1.48 12.76
N VAL A 68 0.65 1.48 11.69
CA VAL A 68 2.10 1.28 11.78
C VAL A 68 2.81 2.48 12.43
N GLY A 69 2.28 3.70 12.23
CA GLY A 69 2.81 4.93 12.81
C GLY A 69 3.21 6.00 11.79
N TYR A 70 3.03 5.73 10.49
CA TYR A 70 3.28 6.73 9.44
C TYR A 70 2.18 7.79 9.40
N ASN A 71 2.55 9.00 8.99
CA ASN A 71 1.58 10.07 8.70
C ASN A 71 1.02 9.90 7.28
N PRO A 72 -0.29 9.63 7.09
CA PRO A 72 -0.86 9.46 5.76
C PRO A 72 -0.70 10.67 4.85
N LYS A 73 -0.65 11.89 5.41
CA LYS A 73 -0.50 13.12 4.61
C LYS A 73 0.86 13.24 3.93
N SER A 74 1.88 12.56 4.45
CA SER A 74 3.23 12.55 3.86
C SER A 74 3.47 11.35 2.95
N VAL A 75 2.50 10.46 2.80
CA VAL A 75 2.63 9.26 1.96
C VAL A 75 1.96 9.51 0.62
N ALA A 76 2.75 9.44 -0.44
CA ALA A 76 2.26 9.53 -1.81
C ALA A 76 1.75 8.16 -2.28
N PHE A 77 0.62 8.16 -2.98
CA PHE A 77 0.06 6.99 -3.65
C PHE A 77 0.22 7.16 -5.15
N VAL A 78 0.88 6.21 -5.81
CA VAL A 78 1.18 6.27 -7.24
C VAL A 78 0.61 5.02 -7.91
N PRO A 79 -0.38 5.15 -8.81
CA PRO A 79 -0.83 4.03 -9.62
C PRO A 79 0.20 3.74 -10.71
N ILE A 80 0.64 2.49 -10.80
CA ILE A 80 1.58 2.02 -11.80
C ILE A 80 1.06 0.72 -12.42
N SER A 81 1.56 0.42 -13.61
CA SER A 81 1.38 -0.87 -14.28
C SER A 81 2.73 -1.16 -14.92
N GLY A 82 3.30 -2.31 -14.55
CA GLY A 82 4.59 -2.79 -15.03
C GLY A 82 4.42 -3.90 -16.05
#